data_AF-W0TCD8-F1
#
_entry.id   AF-W0TCD8-F1
#
_cell.length_a   1.000
_cell.length_b   1.000
_cell.length_c   1.000
_cell.angle_alpha   90.00
_cell.angle_beta   90.00
_cell.angle_gamma   90.00
#
_symmetry.space_group_name_H-M   'P 1'
#
loop_
_entity.id
_entity.type
_entity.pdbx_description
1 polymer ?
#
loop_
_entity_poly.entity_id
_entity_poly.type
_entity_poly.pdbx_seq_one_letter_code
_entity_poly.pdbx_strand_id
1 'polypeptide(L)'
;MNSEFDSDRTLVPESDVSDLNIKCSPQTQRNKQLSNDEESNLKILKEIRKVENEIDRDIRELAKKEVLLKRAVKVLETYSKEVKTLELIEKWRAICQCGMSYLHNSILMKIDRMGGYQEYRKKEMDAAKRQLEYYYDDGIQQQMEDILESPDFFHLPEEEKNEIRDRIDEKVKEAEEEKQKQLKKIESNFQAQDANEMTLEELASKIKVDFSMVYPTQ
;
A
#
# COMPACT_ATOMS: atom_id res chain seq x y z
N MET A 1 30.80 -15.81 -1.64
CA MET A 1 30.24 -17.18 -1.72
C MET A 1 28.72 -17.05 -1.74
N ASN A 2 28.11 -17.49 -2.86
CA ASN A 2 26.68 -17.79 -3.12
C ASN A 2 25.71 -16.61 -2.89
N SER A 3 25.11 -15.92 -3.87
CA SER A 3 24.46 -16.27 -5.14
C SER A 3 23.43 -17.39 -5.06
N GLU A 4 22.16 -17.04 -4.96
CA GLU A 4 21.03 -17.75 -5.60
C GLU A 4 19.83 -16.78 -5.64
N PHE A 5 19.70 -16.10 -6.77
CA PHE A 5 18.57 -15.28 -7.14
C PHE A 5 17.60 -16.18 -7.92
N ASP A 6 16.31 -16.05 -7.61
CA ASP A 6 15.19 -16.74 -8.27
C ASP A 6 15.32 -16.79 -9.79
N SER A 7 15.47 -18.00 -10.31
CA SER A 7 15.28 -18.33 -11.72
C SER A 7 14.02 -19.17 -11.83
N ASP A 8 12.87 -18.51 -11.94
CA ASP A 8 11.67 -19.11 -12.54
C ASP A 8 10.83 -18.02 -13.23
N ARG A 9 11.46 -17.36 -14.20
CA ARG A 9 10.78 -16.62 -15.25
C ARG A 9 10.66 -17.56 -16.45
N THR A 10 9.49 -18.17 -16.59
CA THR A 10 9.13 -19.01 -17.75
C THR A 10 9.04 -18.11 -18.99
N LEU A 11 10.16 -17.95 -19.69
CA LEU A 11 10.19 -17.45 -21.06
C LEU A 11 9.77 -18.59 -21.99
N VAL A 12 8.63 -18.41 -22.64
CA VAL A 12 8.19 -19.23 -23.77
C VAL A 12 9.21 -19.06 -24.89
N PRO A 13 9.89 -20.13 -25.38
CA PRO A 13 10.68 -20.02 -26.59
C PRO A 13 9.73 -20.03 -27.79
N GLU A 14 9.72 -18.91 -28.51
CA GLU A 14 9.19 -18.87 -29.88
C GLU A 14 10.00 -19.86 -30.73
N SER A 15 9.31 -20.84 -31.29
CA SER A 15 9.89 -21.82 -32.19
C SER A 15 10.10 -21.18 -33.56
N ASP A 16 11.33 -20.74 -33.83
CA ASP A 16 11.84 -20.57 -35.18
C ASP A 16 11.96 -21.95 -35.84
N VAL A 17 11.00 -22.29 -36.70
CA VAL A 17 11.19 -23.35 -37.70
C VAL A 17 10.93 -22.74 -39.07
N SER A 18 12.07 -22.40 -39.66
CA SER A 18 12.36 -22.00 -41.03
C SER A 18 11.24 -22.24 -42.06
N ASP A 19 10.80 -21.13 -42.63
CA ASP A 19 10.01 -21.04 -43.86
C ASP A 19 10.65 -21.83 -45.02
N LEU A 20 10.07 -22.98 -45.35
CA LEU A 20 10.22 -23.57 -46.68
C LEU A 20 9.18 -22.96 -47.61
N ASN A 21 9.60 -21.84 -48.21
CA ASN A 21 8.96 -21.11 -49.29
C ASN A 21 8.88 -21.99 -50.56
N ILE A 22 7.81 -22.76 -50.70
CA ILE A 22 7.45 -23.40 -51.98
C ILE A 22 6.64 -22.39 -52.80
N LYS A 23 7.34 -21.67 -53.69
CA LYS A 23 6.74 -20.85 -54.74
C LYS A 23 5.80 -21.70 -55.59
N CYS A 24 4.51 -21.39 -55.52
CA CYS A 24 3.49 -21.94 -56.38
C CYS A 24 3.10 -20.90 -57.43
N SER A 25 3.30 -21.23 -58.72
CA SER A 25 2.59 -20.64 -59.87
C SER A 25 2.93 -21.45 -61.13
N PRO A 26 2.06 -21.47 -62.16
CA PRO A 26 0.65 -21.87 -62.08
C PRO A 26 0.30 -22.89 -63.18
N GLN A 27 -0.88 -23.50 -63.04
CA GLN A 27 -1.62 -24.22 -64.09
C GLN A 27 -0.98 -25.49 -64.65
N THR A 28 -1.41 -26.62 -64.09
CA THR A 28 -1.75 -27.78 -64.93
C THR A 28 -3.06 -28.34 -64.40
N GLN A 29 -4.13 -28.10 -65.13
CA GLN A 29 -5.38 -28.84 -65.02
C GLN A 29 -5.09 -30.31 -65.34
N ARG A 30 -4.68 -31.07 -64.33
CA ARG A 30 -4.70 -32.53 -64.37
C ARG A 30 -5.83 -32.98 -63.48
N ASN A 31 -6.96 -33.28 -64.12
CA ASN A 31 -7.97 -34.19 -63.59
C ASN A 31 -7.27 -35.50 -63.20
N LYS A 32 -6.76 -35.57 -61.97
CA LYS A 32 -6.47 -36.83 -61.30
C LYS A 32 -7.75 -37.19 -60.57
N GLN A 33 -8.52 -38.09 -61.16
CA GLN A 33 -9.34 -38.98 -60.35
C GLN A 33 -8.37 -39.65 -59.38
N LEU A 34 -8.31 -39.17 -58.14
CA LEU A 34 -7.68 -39.92 -57.06
C LEU A 34 -8.34 -41.29 -57.07
N SER A 35 -7.55 -42.36 -56.99
CA SER A 35 -8.14 -43.66 -56.74
C SER A 35 -8.91 -43.58 -55.42
N ASN A 36 -10.04 -44.28 -55.32
CA ASN A 36 -10.84 -44.32 -54.09
C ASN A 36 -10.01 -44.67 -52.84
N ASP A 37 -8.87 -45.34 -53.04
CA ASP A 37 -7.91 -45.72 -52.02
C ASP A 37 -7.08 -44.53 -51.48
N GLU A 38 -6.72 -43.54 -52.30
CA GLU A 38 -5.98 -42.36 -51.85
C GLU A 38 -6.87 -41.40 -51.03
N GLU A 39 -8.14 -41.23 -51.42
CA GLU A 39 -9.10 -40.42 -50.67
C GLU A 39 -9.50 -41.05 -49.34
N SER A 40 -9.61 -42.38 -49.29
CA SER A 40 -9.89 -43.11 -48.04
C SER A 40 -8.70 -43.07 -47.08
N ASN A 41 -7.47 -43.20 -47.58
CA ASN A 41 -6.26 -43.00 -46.76
C ASN A 41 -6.16 -41.59 -46.18
N LEU A 42 -6.51 -40.54 -46.94
CA LEU A 42 -6.54 -39.16 -46.42
C LEU A 42 -7.62 -38.93 -45.36
N LYS A 43 -8.77 -39.63 -45.45
CA LYS A 43 -9.81 -39.59 -44.42
C LYS A 43 -9.35 -40.27 -43.14
N ILE A 44 -8.71 -41.45 -43.25
CA ILE A 44 -8.14 -42.18 -42.12
C ILE A 44 -7.07 -41.34 -41.41
N LEU A 45 -6.16 -40.70 -42.15
CA LEU A 45 -5.14 -39.82 -41.55
C LEU A 45 -5.74 -38.61 -40.81
N LYS A 46 -6.84 -38.05 -41.32
CA LYS A 46 -7.56 -36.96 -40.64
C LYS A 46 -8.25 -37.44 -39.37
N GLU A 47 -8.81 -38.65 -39.37
CA GLU A 47 -9.41 -39.26 -38.19
C GLU A 47 -8.37 -39.58 -37.13
N ILE A 48 -7.23 -40.17 -37.51
CA ILE A 48 -6.09 -40.41 -36.61
C ILE A 48 -5.64 -39.10 -35.97
N ARG A 49 -5.45 -38.04 -36.77
CA ARG A 49 -5.05 -36.73 -36.24
C ARG A 49 -6.08 -36.12 -35.28
N LYS A 50 -7.38 -36.36 -35.48
CA LYS A 50 -8.41 -35.89 -34.54
C LYS A 50 -8.29 -36.62 -33.21
N VAL A 51 -8.16 -37.94 -33.25
CA VAL A 51 -7.99 -38.78 -32.06
C VAL A 51 -6.71 -38.42 -31.31
N GLU A 52 -5.59 -38.21 -32.02
CA GLU A 52 -4.33 -37.72 -31.41
C GLU A 52 -4.53 -36.39 -30.68
N ASN A 53 -5.21 -35.43 -31.31
CA ASN A 53 -5.48 -34.13 -30.68
C ASN A 53 -6.42 -34.22 -29.48
N GLU A 54 -7.40 -35.13 -29.49
CA GLU A 54 -8.28 -35.40 -28.36
C GLU A 54 -7.50 -36.00 -27.20
N ILE A 55 -6.67 -37.01 -27.46
CA ILE A 55 -5.80 -37.64 -26.46
C ILE A 55 -4.82 -36.62 -25.87
N ASP A 56 -4.20 -35.76 -26.70
CA ASP A 56 -3.29 -34.70 -26.23
C ASP A 56 -3.98 -33.64 -25.37
N ARG A 57 -5.28 -33.40 -25.59
CA ARG A 57 -6.08 -32.52 -24.74
C ARG A 57 -6.35 -33.19 -23.40
N ASP A 58 -6.75 -34.45 -23.42
CA ASP A 58 -7.02 -35.23 -22.21
C ASP A 58 -5.77 -35.37 -21.33
N ILE A 59 -4.61 -35.63 -21.94
CA ILE A 59 -3.31 -35.66 -21.24
C ILE A 59 -3.03 -34.32 -20.55
N ARG A 60 -3.23 -33.20 -21.26
CA ARG A 60 -3.01 -31.87 -20.68
C ARG A 60 -3.99 -31.54 -19.55
N GLU A 61 -5.25 -31.94 -19.68
CA GLU A 61 -6.24 -31.75 -18.62
C GLU A 61 -5.92 -32.60 -17.38
N LEU A 62 -5.55 -33.86 -17.58
CA LEU A 62 -5.16 -34.77 -16.50
C LEU A 62 -3.89 -34.28 -15.80
N ALA A 63 -2.89 -33.80 -16.55
CA ALA A 63 -1.68 -33.22 -15.98
C ALA A 63 -2.00 -31.97 -15.12
N LYS A 64 -2.92 -31.10 -15.57
CA LYS A 64 -3.38 -29.95 -14.77
C LYS A 64 -4.07 -30.40 -13.48
N LYS A 65 -4.96 -31.39 -13.57
CA LYS A 65 -5.67 -31.96 -12.40
C LYS A 65 -4.68 -32.59 -11.42
N GLU A 66 -3.68 -33.31 -11.91
CA GLU A 66 -2.62 -33.91 -11.09
C GLU A 66 -1.81 -32.84 -10.34
N VAL A 67 -1.39 -31.77 -11.01
CA VAL A 67 -0.67 -30.66 -10.37
C VAL A 67 -1.54 -29.98 -9.31
N LEU A 68 -2.81 -29.75 -9.61
CA LEU A 68 -3.76 -29.15 -8.67
C LEU A 68 -3.95 -30.04 -7.43
N LEU A 69 -4.13 -31.34 -7.62
CA LEU A 69 -4.25 -32.32 -6.53
C LEU A 69 -2.97 -32.37 -5.68
N LYS A 70 -1.80 -32.39 -6.30
CA LYS A 70 -0.51 -32.35 -5.58
C LYS A 70 -0.39 -31.08 -4.73
N ARG A 71 -0.86 -29.93 -5.21
CA ARG A 71 -0.89 -28.69 -4.43
C ARG A 71 -1.91 -28.76 -3.29
N ALA A 72 -3.11 -29.27 -3.54
CA ALA A 72 -4.15 -29.43 -2.53
C ALA A 72 -3.71 -30.36 -1.39
N VAL A 73 -3.04 -31.48 -1.70
CA VAL A 73 -2.47 -32.39 -0.69
C VAL A 73 -1.44 -31.66 0.18
N LYS A 74 -0.52 -30.89 -0.43
CA LYS A 74 0.46 -30.10 0.33
C LYS A 74 -0.21 -29.09 1.28
N VAL A 75 -1.29 -28.43 0.85
CA VAL A 75 -2.06 -27.51 1.70
C VAL A 75 -2.73 -28.26 2.85
N LEU A 76 -3.32 -29.42 2.59
CA LEU A 76 -3.92 -30.28 3.63
C LEU A 76 -2.88 -30.76 4.65
N GLU A 77 -1.67 -31.11 4.21
CA GLU A 77 -0.57 -31.46 5.10
C GLU A 77 -0.15 -30.28 6.00
N THR A 78 -0.28 -29.04 5.51
CA THR A 78 0.02 -27.83 6.30
C THR A 78 -1.17 -27.29 7.09
N TYR A 79 -2.38 -27.83 6.90
CA TYR A 79 -3.60 -27.33 7.54
C TYR A 79 -3.49 -27.30 9.08
N SER A 80 -2.84 -28.31 9.69
CA SER A 80 -2.62 -28.29 11.14
C SER A 80 -1.75 -27.12 11.60
N LYS A 81 -0.84 -26.63 10.75
CA LYS A 81 -0.02 -25.44 11.03
C LYS A 81 -0.86 -24.18 10.92
N GLU A 82 -1.74 -24.10 9.92
CA GLU A 82 -2.67 -22.97 9.77
C GLU A 82 -3.60 -22.83 10.98
N VAL A 83 -4.16 -23.94 11.47
CA VAL A 83 -4.98 -23.95 12.70
C VAL A 83 -4.18 -23.43 13.89
N LYS A 84 -2.94 -23.89 14.08
CA LYS A 84 -2.06 -23.37 15.15
C LYS A 84 -1.76 -21.88 14.98
N THR A 85 -1.58 -21.41 13.76
CA THR A 85 -1.38 -19.98 13.47
C THR A 85 -2.63 -19.18 13.83
N LEU A 86 -3.84 -19.67 13.52
CA LEU A 86 -5.10 -19.04 13.92
C LEU A 86 -5.24 -18.98 15.44
N GLU A 87 -4.94 -20.07 16.16
CA GLU A 87 -4.94 -20.09 17.63
C GLU A 87 -3.93 -19.08 18.21
N LEU A 88 -2.75 -18.94 17.61
CA LEU A 88 -1.75 -17.95 18.02
C LEU A 88 -2.27 -16.54 17.77
N ILE A 89 -2.94 -16.27 16.64
CA ILE A 89 -3.56 -14.97 16.36
C ILE A 89 -4.57 -14.63 17.44
N GLU A 90 -5.44 -15.57 17.82
CA GLU A 90 -6.43 -15.34 18.89
C GLU A 90 -5.76 -15.06 20.25
N LYS A 91 -4.72 -15.82 20.60
CA LYS A 91 -3.94 -15.58 21.84
C LYS A 91 -3.31 -14.19 21.85
N TRP A 92 -2.68 -13.80 20.75
CA TRP A 92 -2.07 -12.47 20.64
C TRP A 92 -3.13 -11.37 20.68
N ARG A 93 -4.28 -11.55 20.02
CA ARG A 93 -5.42 -10.62 20.13
C ARG A 93 -5.87 -10.48 21.57
N ALA A 94 -6.05 -11.57 22.30
CA ALA A 94 -6.46 -11.52 23.71
C ALA A 94 -5.44 -10.76 24.58
N ILE A 95 -4.14 -11.00 24.38
CA ILE A 95 -3.08 -10.25 25.08
C ILE A 95 -3.17 -8.75 24.75
N CYS A 96 -3.34 -8.39 23.48
CA CYS A 96 -3.49 -7.00 23.06
C CYS A 96 -4.73 -6.34 23.65
N GLN A 97 -5.88 -7.02 23.67
CA GLN A 97 -7.12 -6.53 24.26
C GLN A 97 -6.96 -6.25 25.77
N CYS A 98 -6.34 -7.20 26.50
CA CYS A 98 -6.03 -7.03 27.91
C CYS A 98 -5.06 -5.86 28.15
N GLY A 99 -4.00 -5.76 27.34
CA GLY A 99 -3.02 -4.68 27.41
C GLY A 99 -3.64 -3.31 27.14
N MET A 100 -4.49 -3.21 26.11
CA MET A 100 -5.23 -2.00 25.79
C MET A 100 -6.19 -1.62 26.91
N SER A 101 -6.93 -2.57 27.48
CA SER A 101 -7.85 -2.33 28.60
C SER A 101 -7.10 -1.83 29.85
N TYR A 102 -5.97 -2.44 30.18
CA TYR A 102 -5.12 -2.00 31.28
C TYR A 102 -4.60 -0.58 31.08
N LEU A 103 -4.06 -0.30 29.90
CA LEU A 103 -3.53 1.02 29.57
C LEU A 103 -4.64 2.08 29.55
N HIS A 104 -5.81 1.74 29.01
CA HIS A 104 -6.98 2.59 28.99
C HIS A 104 -7.40 2.98 30.41
N ASN A 105 -7.55 2.00 31.31
CA ASN A 105 -7.88 2.26 32.71
C ASN A 105 -6.81 3.11 33.42
N SER A 106 -5.53 2.82 33.16
CA SER A 106 -4.41 3.60 33.71
C SER A 106 -4.45 5.06 33.25
N ILE A 107 -4.80 5.31 31.98
CA ILE A 107 -4.92 6.64 31.42
C ILE A 107 -6.16 7.35 31.97
N LEU A 108 -7.32 6.68 32.03
CA LEU A 108 -8.53 7.25 32.62
C LEU A 108 -8.28 7.72 34.06
N MET A 109 -7.60 6.91 34.88
CA MET A 109 -7.23 7.31 36.24
C MET A 109 -6.33 8.56 36.28
N LYS A 110 -5.44 8.74 35.30
CA LYS A 110 -4.62 9.96 35.20
C LYS A 110 -5.46 11.15 34.77
N ILE A 111 -6.40 10.94 33.85
CA ILE A 111 -7.32 11.96 33.34
C ILE A 111 -8.25 12.43 34.46
N ASP A 112 -8.78 11.52 35.27
CA ASP A 112 -9.63 11.85 36.42
C ASP A 112 -8.87 12.71 37.43
N ARG A 113 -7.60 12.39 37.71
CA ARG A 113 -6.72 13.22 38.55
C ARG A 113 -6.44 14.59 37.95
N MET A 114 -6.53 14.72 36.64
CA MET A 114 -6.31 15.98 35.91
C MET A 114 -7.56 16.82 35.77
N GLY A 115 -8.72 16.43 36.35
CA GLY A 115 -9.98 17.17 36.26
C GLY A 115 -10.95 16.65 35.20
N GLY A 116 -10.70 15.45 34.65
CA GLY A 116 -11.54 14.79 33.66
C GLY A 116 -11.06 14.96 32.22
N TYR A 117 -11.79 14.33 31.28
CA TYR A 117 -11.36 14.22 29.88
C TYR A 117 -11.28 15.57 29.16
N GLN A 118 -12.22 16.46 29.45
CA GLN A 118 -12.26 17.80 28.87
C GLN A 118 -11.03 18.64 29.24
N GLU A 119 -10.57 18.56 30.50
CA GLU A 119 -9.35 19.25 30.93
C GLU A 119 -8.09 18.65 30.30
N TYR A 120 -8.04 17.31 30.19
CA TYR A 120 -6.94 16.64 29.49
C TYR A 120 -6.86 17.07 28.02
N ARG A 121 -7.99 17.09 27.31
CA ARG A 121 -8.09 17.54 25.91
C ARG A 121 -7.71 19.01 25.77
N LYS A 122 -8.13 19.88 26.69
CA LYS A 122 -7.74 21.29 26.69
C LYS A 122 -6.22 21.44 26.86
N LYS A 123 -5.59 20.68 27.75
CA LYS A 123 -4.13 20.69 27.93
C LYS A 123 -3.38 20.19 26.70
N GLU A 124 -3.88 19.15 26.02
CA GLU A 124 -3.31 18.67 24.76
C GLU A 124 -3.41 19.73 23.66
N MET A 125 -4.55 20.41 23.57
CA MET A 125 -4.74 21.53 22.64
C MET A 125 -3.77 22.67 22.96
N ASP A 126 -3.67 23.09 24.22
CA ASP A 126 -2.76 24.17 24.64
C ASP A 126 -1.30 23.79 24.38
N ALA A 127 -0.92 22.53 24.56
CA ALA A 127 0.41 22.04 24.22
C ALA A 127 0.67 22.09 22.71
N ALA A 128 -0.29 21.67 21.88
CA ALA A 128 -0.20 21.75 20.43
C ALA A 128 -0.12 23.22 19.94
N LYS A 129 -0.92 24.12 20.53
CA LYS A 129 -0.86 25.57 20.26
C LYS A 129 0.53 26.12 20.57
N ARG A 130 1.09 25.80 21.74
CA ARG A 130 2.45 26.23 22.11
C ARG A 130 3.53 25.68 21.19
N GLN A 131 3.42 24.43 20.76
CA GLN A 131 4.38 23.86 19.81
C GLN A 131 4.31 24.56 18.46
N LEU A 132 3.10 24.89 18.01
CA LEU A 132 2.89 25.61 16.77
C LEU A 132 3.42 27.05 16.85
N GLU A 133 3.11 27.76 17.93
CA GLU A 133 3.64 29.10 18.20
C GLU A 133 5.16 29.07 18.21
N TYR A 134 5.78 28.11 18.90
CA TYR A 134 7.23 27.95 18.91
C TYR A 134 7.80 27.74 17.50
N TYR A 135 7.19 26.86 16.69
CA TYR A 135 7.67 26.60 15.33
C TYR A 135 7.63 27.85 14.43
N TYR A 136 6.56 28.62 14.50
CA TYR A 136 6.38 29.81 13.68
C TYR A 136 7.18 31.01 14.18
N ASP A 137 7.19 31.25 15.49
CA ASP A 137 7.82 32.43 16.06
C ASP A 137 9.36 32.31 16.04
N ASP A 138 9.92 31.16 16.41
CA ASP A 138 11.38 30.93 16.42
C ASP A 138 11.94 30.77 14.99
N GLY A 139 11.23 30.03 14.12
CA GLY A 139 11.68 29.74 12.76
C GLY A 139 11.67 30.96 11.83
N ILE A 140 10.65 31.82 11.93
CA ILE A 140 10.54 33.02 11.08
C ILE A 140 11.45 34.14 11.59
N GLN A 141 11.56 34.33 12.91
CA GLN A 141 12.46 35.35 13.47
C GLN A 141 13.91 35.06 13.13
N GLN A 142 14.34 33.79 13.22
CA GLN A 142 15.72 33.42 12.90
C GLN A 142 16.04 33.66 11.43
N GLN A 143 15.13 33.34 10.51
CA GLN A 143 15.31 33.64 9.08
C GLN A 143 15.36 35.14 8.79
N MET A 144 14.58 35.93 9.52
CA MET A 144 14.60 37.39 9.40
C MET A 144 15.93 37.96 9.88
N GLU A 145 16.42 37.52 11.04
CA GLU A 145 17.69 37.95 11.61
C GLU A 145 18.86 37.57 10.68
N ASP A 146 18.88 36.34 10.16
CA ASP A 146 19.90 35.87 9.20
C ASP A 146 19.96 36.74 7.93
N ILE A 147 18.81 37.19 7.40
CA ILE A 147 18.77 38.03 6.20
C ILE A 147 19.20 39.46 6.51
N LEU A 148 18.78 40.01 7.65
CA LEU A 148 19.10 41.39 8.05
C LEU A 148 20.55 41.57 8.52
N GLU A 149 21.14 40.52 9.09
CA GLU A 149 22.55 40.49 9.50
C GLU A 149 23.51 40.07 8.37
N SER A 150 22.96 39.60 7.24
CA SER A 150 23.78 39.20 6.10
C SER A 150 24.65 40.35 5.61
N PRO A 151 25.95 40.12 5.35
CA PRO A 151 26.84 41.15 4.80
C PRO A 151 26.32 41.68 3.47
N ASP A 152 25.60 40.87 2.69
CA ASP A 152 24.99 41.30 1.43
C ASP A 152 23.92 42.36 1.66
N PHE A 153 23.14 42.26 2.76
CA PHE A 153 22.09 43.22 3.08
C PHE A 153 22.64 44.61 3.42
N PHE A 154 23.80 44.69 4.08
CA PHE A 154 24.42 45.97 4.45
C PHE A 154 24.95 46.77 3.25
N HIS A 155 25.38 46.11 2.19
CA HIS A 155 25.97 46.76 1.01
C HIS A 155 24.94 47.22 -0.03
N LEU A 156 23.66 46.88 0.15
CA LEU A 156 22.58 47.27 -0.77
C LEU A 156 22.22 48.78 -0.64
N PRO A 157 21.76 49.41 -1.74
CA PRO A 157 21.13 50.73 -1.72
C PRO A 157 19.93 50.79 -0.76
N GLU A 158 19.58 51.98 -0.25
CA GLU A 158 18.43 52.12 0.66
C GLU A 158 17.09 51.73 0.03
N GLU A 159 16.92 51.97 -1.27
CA GLU A 159 15.72 51.55 -2.01
C GLU A 159 15.56 50.02 -1.97
N GLU A 160 16.62 49.27 -2.25
CA GLU A 160 16.61 47.80 -2.25
C GLU A 160 16.47 47.22 -0.83
N LYS A 161 17.05 47.88 0.18
CA LYS A 161 16.85 47.52 1.60
C LYS A 161 15.40 47.65 2.02
N ASN A 162 14.71 48.69 1.57
CA ASN A 162 13.30 48.89 1.88
C ASN A 162 12.43 47.83 1.17
N GLU A 163 12.69 47.53 -0.11
CA GLU A 163 11.98 46.45 -0.80
C GLU A 163 12.16 45.07 -0.14
N ILE A 164 13.35 44.80 0.40
CA ILE A 164 13.61 43.54 1.11
C ILE A 164 12.90 43.51 2.45
N ARG A 165 12.86 44.63 3.18
CA ARG A 165 12.06 44.76 4.42
C ARG A 165 10.58 44.56 4.14
N ASP A 166 10.05 45.18 3.10
CA ASP A 166 8.64 45.03 2.70
C ASP A 166 8.33 43.56 2.37
N ARG A 167 9.22 42.87 1.65
CA ARG A 167 9.09 41.43 1.34
C ARG A 167 9.16 40.55 2.59
N ILE A 168 9.99 40.88 3.56
CA ILE A 168 10.07 40.16 4.84
C ILE A 168 8.78 40.40 5.64
N ASP A 169 8.32 41.64 5.73
CA ASP A 169 7.08 41.99 6.42
C ASP A 169 5.85 41.33 5.78
N GLU A 170 5.82 41.20 4.46
CA GLU A 170 4.81 40.41 3.74
C GLU A 170 4.88 38.93 4.14
N LYS A 171 6.06 38.32 4.16
CA LYS A 171 6.24 36.92 4.59
C LYS A 171 5.85 36.70 6.05
N VAL A 172 6.14 37.64 6.93
CA VAL A 172 5.74 37.58 8.35
C VAL A 172 4.22 37.61 8.45
N LYS A 173 3.55 38.50 7.71
CA LYS A 173 2.08 38.55 7.66
C LYS A 173 1.49 37.25 7.11
N GLU A 174 2.05 36.71 6.02
CA GLU A 174 1.62 35.43 5.45
C GLU A 174 1.77 34.28 6.46
N ALA A 175 2.92 34.19 7.13
CA ALA A 175 3.18 33.19 8.16
C ALA A 175 2.25 33.34 9.37
N GLU A 176 1.94 34.57 9.78
CA GLU A 176 1.00 34.83 10.87
C GLU A 176 -0.45 34.47 10.48
N GLU A 177 -0.85 34.75 9.24
CA GLU A 177 -2.14 34.30 8.71
C GLU A 177 -2.23 32.77 8.65
N GLU A 178 -1.15 32.10 8.24
CA GLU A 178 -1.08 30.63 8.24
C GLU A 178 -1.14 30.07 9.66
N LYS A 179 -0.40 30.65 10.61
CA LYS A 179 -0.47 30.31 12.04
C LYS A 179 -1.91 30.44 12.53
N GLN A 180 -2.58 31.54 12.26
CA GLN A 180 -3.97 31.74 12.64
C GLN A 180 -4.92 30.74 11.97
N LYS A 181 -4.73 30.43 10.68
CA LYS A 181 -5.52 29.40 9.97
C LYS A 181 -5.34 28.03 10.63
N GLN A 182 -4.12 27.66 11.00
CA GLN A 182 -3.83 26.38 11.66
C GLN A 182 -4.38 26.32 13.09
N LEU A 183 -4.23 27.39 13.87
CA LEU A 183 -4.83 27.51 15.20
C LEU A 183 -6.36 27.37 15.15
N LYS A 184 -7.02 28.03 14.19
CA LYS A 184 -8.47 27.90 13.96
C LYS A 184 -8.87 26.49 13.55
N LYS A 185 -8.08 25.81 12.71
CA LYS A 185 -8.32 24.39 12.36
C LYS A 185 -8.27 23.50 13.60
N ILE A 186 -7.25 23.66 14.44
CA ILE A 186 -7.11 22.90 15.70
C ILE A 186 -8.33 23.14 16.61
N GLU A 187 -8.76 24.39 16.75
CA GLU A 187 -9.93 24.75 17.57
C GLU A 187 -11.24 24.20 17.00
N SER A 188 -11.43 24.22 15.68
CA SER A 188 -12.61 23.63 15.04
C SER A 188 -12.66 22.12 15.19
N ASN A 189 -11.52 21.43 15.10
CA ASN A 189 -11.43 19.99 15.33
C ASN A 189 -11.75 19.62 16.79
N PHE A 190 -11.41 20.51 17.73
CA PHE A 190 -11.74 20.35 19.13
C PHE A 190 -13.27 20.46 19.35
N GLN A 191 -13.91 21.49 18.80
CA GLN A 191 -15.36 21.71 18.94
C GLN A 191 -16.20 20.62 18.24
N ALA A 192 -15.69 20.01 17.17
CA ALA A 192 -16.38 18.93 16.48
C ALA A 192 -16.39 17.60 17.27
N GLN A 193 -15.55 17.46 18.30
CA GLN A 193 -15.39 16.24 19.09
C GLN A 193 -15.82 16.46 20.55
N ASP A 194 -17.12 16.62 20.78
CA ASP A 194 -17.75 16.73 22.11
C ASP A 194 -17.88 15.38 22.85
N ALA A 195 -16.98 14.42 22.59
CA ALA A 195 -16.96 13.17 23.34
C ALA A 195 -16.49 13.45 24.79
N ASN A 196 -17.33 13.13 25.77
CA ASN A 196 -17.02 13.35 27.18
C ASN A 196 -16.06 12.31 27.77
N GLU A 197 -15.84 11.20 27.07
CA GLU A 197 -15.03 10.09 27.53
C GLU A 197 -14.05 9.65 26.45
N MET A 198 -12.86 9.23 26.88
CA MET A 198 -11.87 8.64 26.00
C MET A 198 -12.36 7.27 25.54
N THR A 199 -12.32 6.97 24.25
CA THR A 199 -12.65 5.63 23.74
C THR A 199 -11.41 4.76 23.55
N LEU A 200 -11.60 3.44 23.51
CA LEU A 200 -10.52 2.49 23.18
C LEU A 200 -10.00 2.68 21.73
N GLU A 201 -10.84 3.17 20.82
CA GLU A 201 -10.46 3.48 19.44
C GLU A 201 -9.52 4.70 19.37
N GLU A 202 -9.80 5.73 20.17
CA GLU A 202 -8.90 6.88 20.32
C GLU A 202 -7.56 6.46 20.92
N LEU A 203 -7.59 5.55 21.91
CA LEU A 203 -6.36 4.98 22.48
C LEU A 203 -5.55 4.21 21.43
N ALA A 204 -6.19 3.36 20.64
CA ALA A 204 -5.54 2.60 19.58
C ALA A 204 -4.89 3.53 18.55
N SER A 205 -5.60 4.60 18.15
CA SER A 205 -5.08 5.64 17.25
C SER A 205 -3.84 6.33 17.83
N LYS A 206 -3.83 6.63 19.14
CA LYS A 206 -2.67 7.23 19.82
C LYS A 206 -1.46 6.30 19.89
N ILE A 207 -1.67 4.99 20.03
CA ILE A 207 -0.60 3.98 20.10
C ILE A 207 -0.17 3.53 18.68
N LYS A 208 -0.89 3.97 17.63
CA LYS A 208 -0.68 3.57 16.23
C LYS A 208 -0.88 2.06 16.03
N VAL A 209 -1.94 1.52 16.63
CA VAL A 209 -2.35 0.12 16.46
C VAL A 209 -3.69 0.08 15.75
N ASP A 210 -3.82 -0.82 14.78
CA ASP A 210 -5.07 -1.02 14.05
C ASP A 210 -6.14 -1.63 14.96
N PHE A 211 -7.18 -0.85 15.25
CA PHE A 211 -8.27 -1.29 16.12
C PHE A 211 -8.97 -2.54 15.58
N SER A 212 -9.21 -2.59 14.26
CA SER A 212 -9.86 -3.73 13.59
C SER A 212 -9.06 -5.04 13.67
N MET A 213 -7.74 -4.96 13.84
CA MET A 213 -6.88 -6.15 13.98
C MET A 213 -7.04 -6.79 15.37
N VAL A 214 -7.26 -5.97 16.39
CA VAL A 214 -7.41 -6.37 17.80
C VAL A 214 -8.86 -6.69 18.14
N TYR A 215 -9.80 -5.89 17.65
CA TYR A 215 -11.24 -6.04 17.82
C TYR A 215 -11.89 -6.26 16.45
N PRO A 216 -11.83 -7.49 15.91
CA PRO A 216 -12.51 -7.80 14.66
C PRO A 216 -14.02 -7.62 14.82
N THR A 217 -14.65 -6.96 13.84
CA THR A 217 -16.11 -6.83 13.77
C THR A 217 -16.69 -8.24 13.57
N GLN A 218 -17.45 -8.73 14.55
CA GLN A 218 -18.15 -10.01 14.45
C GLN A 218 -19.30 -9.92 13.45
#